data_AF-A0AB73UKT0-F1
#
_entry.id   AF-A0AB73UKT0-F1
#
_cell.length_a   1.000
_cell.length_b   1.000
_cell.length_c   1.000
_cell.angle_alpha   90.00
_cell.angle_beta   90.00
_cell.angle_gamma   90.00
#
_symmetry.space_group_name_H-M   'P 1'
#
loop_
_entity.id
_entity.type
_entity.pdbx_description
1 polymer ?
#
loop_
_entity_poly.entity_id
_entity_poly.type
_entity_poly.pdbx_seq_one_letter_code
_entity_poly.pdbx_strand_id
1 'polypeptide(L)'
;MAHENGYEIKKYLQKNMDNYAEDSLIFTKALSILNTYMNRVDWPYCMDEMIKTTLPILGDSIFNLWSVGEAIENLIIEHSEGDFDQYKIDVMAFYKTIKPIMEQYYGARYRPLKLASIVYAEKNQIKFIRNDGQTFDIEVAKEDVNYMIDILMEISGGKGN
;
A
#
# COMPACT_ATOMS: atom_id res chain seq x y z
N MET A 1 -31.84 -2.98 -2.64
CA MET A 1 -31.31 -4.36 -2.56
C MET A 1 -29.87 -4.29 -2.05
N ALA A 2 -29.67 -4.08 -0.74
CA ALA A 2 -28.34 -3.83 -0.14
C ALA A 2 -27.95 -4.87 0.93
N HIS A 3 -28.79 -5.88 1.19
CA HIS A 3 -28.59 -6.85 2.28
C HIS A 3 -27.70 -8.04 1.91
N GLU A 4 -27.47 -8.34 0.62
CA GLU A 4 -26.69 -9.51 0.21
C GLU A 4 -25.18 -9.35 0.44
N ASN A 5 -24.64 -8.14 0.25
CA ASN A 5 -23.18 -7.91 0.31
C ASN A 5 -22.62 -7.99 1.74
N GLY A 6 -23.37 -7.57 2.76
CA GLY A 6 -22.91 -7.56 4.15
C GLY A 6 -22.68 -8.97 4.73
N TYR A 7 -23.56 -9.91 4.37
CA TYR A 7 -23.49 -11.30 4.83
C TYR A 7 -22.33 -12.07 4.19
N GLU A 8 -21.99 -11.74 2.94
CA GLU A 8 -20.85 -12.34 2.25
C GLU A 8 -19.51 -11.82 2.79
N ILE A 9 -19.38 -10.51 3.03
CA ILE A 9 -18.12 -9.93 3.55
C ILE A 9 -17.74 -10.49 4.93
N LYS A 10 -18.72 -10.80 5.78
CA LYS A 10 -18.47 -11.49 7.06
C LYS A 10 -17.73 -12.82 6.86
N LYS A 11 -18.04 -13.59 5.81
CA LYS A 11 -17.31 -14.84 5.52
C LYS A 11 -15.83 -14.59 5.20
N TYR A 12 -15.53 -13.46 4.56
CA TYR A 12 -14.15 -13.09 4.22
C TYR A 12 -13.38 -12.53 5.41
N LEU A 13 -14.05 -12.00 6.45
CA LEU A 13 -13.38 -11.35 7.59
C LEU A 13 -13.52 -12.10 8.91
N GLN A 14 -14.30 -13.18 8.98
CA GLN A 14 -14.63 -13.85 10.25
C GLN A 14 -13.38 -14.19 11.06
N LYS A 15 -12.35 -14.78 10.42
CA LYS A 15 -11.15 -15.17 11.13
C LYS A 15 -10.33 -13.97 11.63
N ASN A 16 -10.35 -12.86 10.91
CA ASN A 16 -9.74 -11.60 11.36
C ASN A 16 -10.49 -10.99 12.54
N MET A 17 -11.82 -11.03 12.51
CA MET A 17 -12.68 -10.62 13.63
C MET A 17 -12.46 -11.49 14.87
N ASP A 18 -12.34 -12.81 14.70
CA ASP A 18 -12.08 -13.74 15.81
C ASP A 18 -10.73 -13.42 16.48
N ASN A 19 -9.67 -13.25 15.68
CA ASN A 19 -8.35 -12.88 16.18
C ASN A 19 -8.35 -11.49 16.86
N TYR A 20 -9.12 -10.53 16.32
CA TYR A 20 -9.27 -9.20 16.93
C TYR A 20 -10.01 -9.26 18.28
N ALA A 21 -11.02 -10.11 18.41
CA ALA A 21 -11.73 -10.31 19.66
C ALA A 21 -10.83 -10.90 20.76
N GLU A 22 -9.85 -11.72 20.38
CA GLU A 22 -8.81 -12.23 21.29
C GLU A 22 -7.73 -11.17 21.60
N ASP A 23 -7.40 -10.31 20.63
CA ASP A 23 -6.35 -9.30 20.72
C ASP A 23 -6.65 -8.09 19.82
N SER A 24 -7.11 -6.98 20.42
CA SER A 24 -7.44 -5.77 19.67
C SER A 24 -6.21 -5.06 19.07
N LEU A 25 -4.99 -5.49 19.39
CA LEU A 25 -3.75 -4.90 18.87
C LEU A 25 -3.22 -5.59 17.60
N ILE A 26 -3.95 -6.55 17.01
CA ILE A 26 -3.50 -7.29 15.82
C ILE A 26 -3.08 -6.38 14.66
N PHE A 27 -3.80 -5.29 14.42
CA PHE A 27 -3.49 -4.34 13.34
C PHE A 27 -2.20 -3.56 13.62
N THR A 28 -2.02 -3.08 14.86
CA THR A 28 -0.79 -2.40 15.28
C THR A 28 0.43 -3.32 15.19
N LYS A 29 0.27 -4.59 15.60
CA LYS A 29 1.33 -5.61 15.48
C LYS A 29 1.68 -5.89 14.02
N ALA A 30 0.67 -6.03 13.16
CA ALA A 30 0.88 -6.23 11.73
C ALA A 30 1.58 -5.02 11.07
N LEU A 31 1.22 -3.79 11.43
CA LEU A 31 1.90 -2.57 10.95
C LEU A 31 3.36 -2.52 11.41
N SER A 32 3.67 -2.93 12.64
CA SER A 32 5.05 -3.00 13.13
C SER A 32 5.90 -3.99 12.31
N ILE A 33 5.33 -5.15 11.97
CA ILE A 33 5.98 -6.13 11.09
C ILE A 33 6.15 -5.56 9.69
N LEU A 34 5.10 -5.00 9.09
CA LEU A 34 5.16 -4.37 7.77
C LEU A 34 6.25 -3.30 7.70
N ASN A 35 6.33 -2.41 8.68
CA ASN A 35 7.37 -1.39 8.76
C ASN A 35 8.78 -1.98 8.83
N THR A 36 8.96 -3.13 9.48
CA THR A 36 10.25 -3.83 9.52
C THR A 36 10.63 -4.34 8.14
N TYR A 37 9.68 -4.95 7.42
CA TYR A 37 9.91 -5.45 6.05
C TYR A 37 10.14 -4.34 5.02
N MET A 38 9.44 -3.21 5.15
CA MET A 38 9.62 -2.04 4.28
C MET A 38 11.03 -1.44 4.35
N ASN A 39 11.75 -1.66 5.45
CA ASN A 39 13.13 -1.20 5.62
C ASN A 39 14.18 -2.24 5.17
N ARG A 40 13.77 -3.42 4.68
CA ARG A 40 14.72 -4.41 4.15
C ARG A 40 15.21 -3.99 2.76
N VAL A 41 16.46 -4.37 2.47
CA VAL A 41 17.11 -4.11 1.18
C VAL A 41 16.39 -4.79 -0.01
N ASP A 42 15.66 -5.86 0.27
CA ASP A 42 14.90 -6.62 -0.74
C ASP A 42 13.42 -6.22 -0.81
N TRP A 43 13.01 -5.10 -0.21
CA TRP A 43 11.68 -4.54 -0.45
C TRP A 43 11.54 -4.09 -1.92
N PRO A 44 10.40 -4.36 -2.60
CA PRO A 44 9.19 -5.00 -2.11
C PRO A 44 9.12 -6.52 -2.42
N TYR A 45 10.24 -7.15 -2.79
CA TYR A 45 10.32 -8.57 -3.15
C TYR A 45 10.13 -9.52 -1.95
N CYS A 46 10.38 -9.06 -0.73
CA CYS A 46 10.10 -9.81 0.51
C CYS A 46 8.62 -9.78 0.97
N MET A 47 7.70 -9.21 0.18
CA MET A 47 6.29 -9.10 0.56
C MET A 47 5.62 -10.45 0.86
N ASP A 48 5.94 -11.51 0.11
CA ASP A 48 5.34 -12.83 0.35
C ASP A 48 5.73 -13.38 1.73
N GLU A 49 6.94 -13.09 2.20
CA GLU A 49 7.42 -13.45 3.55
C GLU A 49 6.71 -12.62 4.62
N MET A 50 6.51 -11.33 4.37
CA MET A 50 5.75 -10.42 5.24
C MET A 50 4.29 -10.87 5.39
N ILE A 51 3.62 -11.23 4.29
CA ILE A 51 2.24 -11.75 4.30
C ILE A 51 2.16 -13.03 5.14
N LYS A 52 3.11 -13.97 4.97
CA LYS A 52 3.15 -15.19 5.79
C LYS A 52 3.37 -14.91 7.27
N THR A 53 4.19 -13.91 7.59
CA THR A 53 4.50 -13.52 8.98
C THR A 53 3.29 -12.88 9.68
N THR A 54 2.50 -12.08 8.95
CA THR A 54 1.35 -11.35 9.51
C THR A 54 0.06 -12.18 9.52
N LEU A 55 -0.07 -13.17 8.63
CA LEU A 55 -1.22 -14.06 8.53
C LEU A 55 -1.72 -14.65 9.86
N PRO A 56 -0.89 -15.26 10.72
CA PRO A 56 -1.38 -15.83 11.98
C PRO A 56 -1.84 -14.78 13.00
N ILE A 57 -1.32 -13.55 12.92
CA ILE A 57 -1.70 -12.44 13.81
C ILE A 57 -3.03 -11.86 13.35
N LEU A 58 -3.13 -11.54 12.06
CA LEU A 58 -4.34 -10.96 11.48
C LEU A 58 -5.44 -12.00 11.32
N GLY A 59 -5.17 -13.29 11.30
CA GLY A 59 -6.17 -14.31 10.97
C GLY A 59 -6.56 -14.30 9.49
N ASP A 60 -5.96 -13.41 8.69
CA ASP A 60 -6.18 -13.27 7.26
C ASP A 60 -4.97 -12.59 6.60
N SER A 61 -4.84 -12.70 5.29
CA SER A 61 -3.80 -12.05 4.53
C SER A 61 -4.04 -10.54 4.46
N ILE A 62 -2.95 -9.77 4.57
CA ILE A 62 -2.96 -8.32 4.30
C ILE A 62 -3.52 -8.02 2.91
N PHE A 63 -3.29 -8.92 1.94
CA PHE A 63 -3.89 -8.80 0.61
C PHE A 63 -5.42 -8.83 0.65
N ASN A 64 -6.03 -9.78 1.38
CA ASN A 64 -7.48 -9.84 1.47
C ASN A 64 -8.03 -8.58 2.14
N LEU A 65 -7.44 -8.15 3.26
CA LEU A 65 -7.83 -6.93 3.97
C LEU A 65 -7.71 -5.66 3.09
N TRP A 66 -6.69 -5.60 2.22
CA TRP A 66 -6.59 -4.56 1.20
C TRP A 66 -7.69 -4.68 0.14
N SER A 67 -7.91 -5.89 -0.40
CA SER A 67 -8.86 -6.14 -1.47
C SER A 67 -10.31 -5.89 -1.06
N VAL A 68 -10.67 -6.19 0.18
CA VAL A 68 -12.05 -5.99 0.68
C VAL A 68 -12.21 -4.65 1.41
N GLY A 69 -11.14 -3.90 1.62
CA GLY A 69 -11.14 -2.67 2.43
C GLY A 69 -12.12 -1.59 1.97
N GLU A 70 -12.32 -1.42 0.66
CA GLU A 70 -13.35 -0.50 0.14
C GLU A 70 -14.78 -0.98 0.43
N ALA A 71 -14.98 -2.29 0.50
CA ALA A 71 -16.26 -2.90 0.84
C ALA A 71 -16.55 -2.84 2.36
N ILE A 72 -15.51 -2.78 3.20
CA ILE A 72 -15.65 -2.67 4.66
C ILE A 72 -16.40 -1.40 5.08
N GLU A 73 -16.16 -0.27 4.41
CA GLU A 73 -16.84 0.99 4.75
C GLU A 73 -18.36 0.86 4.66
N ASN A 74 -18.82 0.10 3.65
CA ASN A 74 -20.23 -0.16 3.36
C ASN A 74 -20.81 -1.38 4.09
N LEU A 75 -20.04 -2.01 4.99
CA LEU A 75 -20.52 -3.13 5.79
C LEU A 75 -21.67 -2.70 6.71
N ILE A 76 -22.82 -3.36 6.52
CA ILE A 76 -23.85 -3.55 7.53
C ILE A 76 -23.60 -4.95 8.11
N ILE A 77 -22.96 -5.03 9.26
CA ILE A 77 -22.86 -6.30 10.00
C ILE A 77 -24.01 -6.33 10.99
N GLU A 78 -25.01 -7.16 10.69
CA GLU A 78 -26.03 -7.50 11.68
C GLU A 78 -25.37 -8.23 12.84
N HIS A 79 -25.30 -7.53 13.98
CA HIS A 79 -24.94 -7.98 15.33
C HIS A 79 -24.17 -9.30 15.41
N SER A 80 -22.85 -9.26 15.21
CA SER A 80 -21.95 -10.20 15.88
C SER A 80 -21.70 -9.69 17.29
N GLU A 81 -21.94 -10.50 18.32
CA GLU A 81 -21.63 -10.17 19.71
C GLU A 81 -20.15 -9.72 19.83
N GLY A 82 -19.91 -8.54 20.42
CA GLY A 82 -18.61 -7.87 20.50
C GLY A 82 -18.67 -6.38 20.13
N ASP A 83 -17.57 -5.64 20.33
CA ASP A 83 -17.45 -4.21 19.97
C ASP A 83 -17.12 -4.05 18.46
N PHE A 84 -18.11 -4.38 17.62
CA PHE A 84 -17.98 -4.36 16.17
C PHE A 84 -17.64 -2.95 15.62
N ASP A 85 -18.12 -1.91 16.29
CA ASP A 85 -17.87 -0.53 15.90
C ASP A 85 -16.38 -0.19 16.02
N GLN A 86 -15.73 -0.62 17.10
CA GLN A 86 -14.29 -0.42 17.27
C GLN A 86 -13.47 -1.24 16.26
N TYR A 87 -13.84 -2.50 16.01
CA TYR A 87 -13.22 -3.30 14.96
C TYR A 87 -13.30 -2.61 13.60
N LYS A 88 -14.47 -2.09 13.22
CA LYS A 88 -14.69 -1.39 11.94
C LYS A 88 -13.79 -0.16 11.83
N ILE A 89 -13.65 0.62 12.90
CA ILE A 89 -12.75 1.77 12.95
C ILE A 89 -11.30 1.34 12.72
N ASP A 90 -10.84 0.32 13.45
CA ASP A 90 -9.44 -0.10 13.44
C ASP A 90 -9.04 -0.77 12.12
N VAL A 91 -9.89 -1.66 11.58
CA VAL A 91 -9.63 -2.31 10.28
C VAL A 91 -9.66 -1.31 9.13
N MET A 92 -10.50 -0.27 9.20
CA MET A 92 -10.52 0.81 8.22
C MET A 92 -9.29 1.70 8.32
N ALA A 93 -8.81 1.99 9.54
CA ALA A 93 -7.56 2.70 9.74
C ALA A 93 -6.39 1.89 9.16
N PHE A 94 -6.32 0.60 9.48
CA PHE A 94 -5.35 -0.33 8.93
C PHE A 94 -5.37 -0.35 7.40
N TYR A 95 -6.56 -0.55 6.80
CA TYR A 95 -6.75 -0.52 5.34
C TYR A 95 -6.20 0.76 4.71
N LYS A 96 -6.59 1.93 5.25
CA LYS A 96 -6.12 3.23 4.74
C LYS A 96 -4.60 3.38 4.82
N THR A 97 -3.97 2.82 5.85
CA THR A 97 -2.51 2.79 5.99
C THR A 97 -1.85 1.86 4.96
N ILE A 98 -2.38 0.66 4.74
CA ILE A 98 -1.75 -0.32 3.84
C ILE A 98 -2.04 -0.07 2.35
N LYS A 99 -3.12 0.62 2.00
CA LYS A 99 -3.52 0.88 0.61
C LYS A 99 -2.37 1.39 -0.28
N PRO A 100 -1.70 2.51 0.05
CA PRO A 100 -0.61 3.03 -0.80
C PRO A 100 0.57 2.06 -0.88
N ILE A 101 0.82 1.27 0.16
CA ILE A 101 1.92 0.29 0.21
C ILE A 101 1.64 -0.88 -0.76
N MET A 102 0.40 -1.38 -0.74
CA MET A 102 -0.04 -2.44 -1.64
C MET A 102 -0.05 -1.97 -3.10
N GLU A 103 -0.49 -0.73 -3.35
CA GLU A 103 -0.44 -0.10 -4.69
C GLU A 103 1.00 0.03 -5.20
N GLN A 104 1.94 0.43 -4.34
CA GLN A 104 3.37 0.49 -4.69
C GLN A 104 3.92 -0.91 -5.04
N TYR A 105 3.65 -1.92 -4.23
CA TYR A 105 4.08 -3.30 -4.52
C TYR A 105 3.55 -3.80 -5.86
N TYR A 106 2.27 -3.60 -6.15
CA TYR A 106 1.69 -4.01 -7.42
C TYR A 106 2.23 -3.18 -8.59
N GLY A 107 2.53 -1.90 -8.36
CA GLY A 107 3.29 -1.06 -9.29
C GLY A 107 4.65 -1.66 -9.62
N ALA A 108 5.41 -2.10 -8.61
CA ALA A 108 6.69 -2.78 -8.76
C ALA A 108 6.57 -4.09 -9.54
N ARG A 109 5.56 -4.91 -9.21
CA ARG A 109 5.36 -6.23 -9.80
C ARG A 109 4.92 -6.17 -11.26
N TYR A 110 3.95 -5.32 -11.59
CA TYR A 110 3.35 -5.28 -12.93
C TYR A 110 3.99 -4.23 -13.85
N ARG A 111 4.64 -3.21 -13.29
CA ARG A 111 5.20 -2.07 -14.03
C ARG A 111 6.57 -1.66 -13.44
N PRO A 112 7.55 -2.57 -13.35
CA PRO A 112 8.83 -2.34 -12.66
C PRO A 112 9.66 -1.22 -13.28
N LEU A 113 9.55 -1.01 -14.59
CA LEU A 113 10.30 0.01 -15.32
C LEU A 113 9.67 1.41 -15.25
N LYS A 114 8.48 1.56 -14.66
CA LYS A 114 7.85 2.88 -14.54
C LYS A 114 8.49 3.69 -13.42
N LEU A 115 8.43 5.01 -13.60
CA LEU A 115 8.87 5.99 -12.62
C LEU A 115 7.95 5.94 -11.38
N ALA A 116 8.53 5.75 -10.21
CA ALA A 116 7.88 5.88 -8.92
C ALA A 116 7.97 7.33 -8.40
N SER A 117 9.16 7.93 -8.50
CA SER A 117 9.41 9.30 -8.03
C SER A 117 10.64 9.92 -8.69
N ILE A 118 10.69 11.25 -8.70
CA ILE A 118 11.87 12.06 -9.01
C ILE A 118 12.14 12.92 -7.79
N VAL A 119 13.35 12.87 -7.27
CA VAL A 119 13.73 13.67 -6.09
C VAL A 119 14.98 14.49 -6.37
N TYR A 120 15.01 15.70 -5.82
CA TYR A 120 16.22 16.51 -5.75
C TYR A 120 17.13 15.95 -4.65
N ALA A 121 18.38 15.67 -5.01
CA ALA A 121 19.43 15.25 -4.10
C ALA A 121 20.49 16.36 -3.95
N GLU A 122 21.35 16.22 -2.94
CA GLU A 122 22.43 17.20 -2.71
C GLU A 122 23.34 17.33 -3.95
N LYS A 123 23.96 18.52 -4.11
CA LYS A 123 24.93 18.82 -5.18
C LYS A 123 24.35 18.79 -6.61
N ASN A 124 23.17 19.38 -6.81
CA ASN A 124 22.51 19.46 -8.13
C ASN A 124 22.31 18.09 -8.79
N GLN A 125 21.92 17.10 -8.00
CA GLN A 125 21.63 15.76 -8.51
C GLN A 125 20.13 15.53 -8.59
N ILE A 126 19.69 14.93 -9.70
CA ILE A 126 18.34 14.41 -9.85
C ILE A 126 18.41 12.90 -9.72
N LYS A 127 17.62 12.36 -8.78
CA LYS A 127 17.48 10.92 -8.57
C LYS A 127 16.12 10.46 -9.11
N PHE A 128 16.17 9.55 -10.07
CA PHE A 128 15.01 8.84 -10.60
C PHE A 128 14.85 7.54 -9.82
N ILE A 129 13.67 7.30 -9.29
CA ILE A 129 13.32 6.08 -8.56
C ILE A 129 12.31 5.32 -9.40
N ARG A 130 12.62 4.09 -9.76
CA ARG A 130 11.68 3.18 -10.43
C ARG A 130 10.78 2.47 -9.42
N ASN A 131 9.64 1.96 -9.88
CA ASN A 131 8.71 1.20 -9.05
C ASN A 131 9.35 -0.01 -8.37
N ASP A 132 10.37 -0.61 -8.98
CA ASP A 132 11.10 -1.75 -8.44
C ASP A 132 12.24 -1.38 -7.48
N GLY A 133 12.34 -0.11 -7.09
CA GLY A 133 13.34 0.40 -6.15
C GLY A 133 14.70 0.71 -6.76
N GLN A 134 14.93 0.39 -8.05
CA GLN A 134 16.18 0.78 -8.71
C GLN A 134 16.24 2.30 -8.87
N THR A 135 17.41 2.86 -8.58
CA THR A 135 17.67 4.29 -8.69
C THR A 135 18.65 4.59 -9.81
N PHE A 136 18.45 5.72 -10.47
CA PHE A 136 19.38 6.28 -11.45
C PHE A 136 19.59 7.76 -11.13
N ASP A 137 20.83 8.14 -10.87
CA ASP A 137 21.19 9.47 -10.38
C ASP A 137 22.01 10.17 -11.48
N ILE A 138 21.65 11.42 -11.77
CA ILE A 138 22.41 12.28 -12.70
C ILE A 138 22.74 13.60 -12.02
N GLU A 139 23.97 14.06 -12.21
CA GLU A 139 24.35 15.44 -11.90
C GLU A 139 23.92 16.33 -13.06
N VAL A 140 23.32 17.47 -12.75
CA VAL A 140 22.72 18.35 -13.77
C VAL A 140 23.16 19.80 -13.56
N ALA A 141 23.43 20.48 -14.68
CA ALA A 141 23.51 21.93 -14.74
C ALA A 141 22.13 22.53 -15.02
N LYS A 142 22.01 23.86 -14.92
CA LYS A 142 20.76 24.57 -15.22
C LYS A 142 20.29 24.32 -16.65
N GLU A 143 21.23 24.27 -17.59
CA GLU A 143 20.99 24.04 -19.01
C GLU A 143 20.42 22.63 -19.26
N ASP A 144 20.93 21.61 -18.55
CA ASP A 144 20.43 20.23 -18.64
C ASP A 144 18.97 20.15 -18.16
N VAL A 145 18.64 20.85 -17.06
CA VAL A 145 17.26 20.93 -16.54
C VAL A 145 16.31 21.56 -17.54
N ASN A 146 16.71 22.65 -18.19
CA ASN A 146 15.89 23.28 -19.23
C ASN A 146 15.66 22.31 -20.40
N TYR A 147 16.71 21.63 -20.87
CA TYR A 147 16.60 20.64 -21.93
C TYR A 147 15.67 19.47 -21.55
N MET A 148 15.75 18.99 -20.31
CA MET A 148 14.83 17.99 -19.79
C MET A 148 13.38 18.50 -19.80
N ILE A 149 13.12 19.73 -19.38
CA ILE A 149 11.77 20.33 -19.40
C ILE A 149 11.23 20.36 -20.83
N ASP A 150 12.03 20.80 -21.80
CA ASP A 150 11.61 20.91 -23.19
C ASP A 150 11.22 19.54 -23.78
N ILE A 151 12.05 18.51 -23.56
CA ILE A 151 11.74 17.12 -23.98
C ILE A 151 10.47 16.62 -23.29
N LEU A 152 10.33 16.85 -21.98
CA LEU A 152 9.17 16.37 -21.22
C LEU A 152 7.88 17.09 -21.66
N MET A 153 7.95 18.36 -22.05
CA MET A 153 6.83 19.11 -22.62
C MET A 153 6.40 18.51 -23.96
N GLU A 154 7.35 18.18 -24.84
CA GLU A 154 7.05 17.50 -26.11
C GLU A 154 6.37 16.15 -25.89
N ILE A 155 6.88 15.34 -24.95
CA ILE A 155 6.31 14.03 -24.61
C ILE A 155 4.90 14.15 -24.00
N SER A 156 4.66 15.16 -23.17
CA SER A 156 3.37 15.36 -22.47
C SER A 156 2.31 16.04 -23.33
N GLY A 157 2.65 16.45 -24.57
CA GLY A 157 1.74 17.18 -25.46
C GLY A 157 1.58 18.66 -25.10
N GLY A 158 2.45 19.20 -24.24
CA GLY A 158 2.57 20.63 -23.99
C GLY A 158 3.36 21.31 -25.12
N LYS A 159 3.09 22.60 -25.38
CA LYS A 159 3.99 23.40 -26.21
C LYS A 159 5.16 23.85 -25.34
N GLY A 160 6.37 23.36 -25.63
CA GLY A 160 7.61 23.92 -25.05
C GLY A 160 7.75 25.41 -25.39
N ASN A 161 8.61 26.12 -24.64
CA ASN A 161 8.94 27.52 -24.92
C ASN A 161 9.75 27.67 -26.21
#